data_AF-A0A3P1U6K3-F1
#
_entry.id   AF-A0A3P1U6K3-F1
#
_cell.length_a   1.000
_cell.length_b   1.000
_cell.length_c   1.000
_cell.angle_alpha   90.00
_cell.angle_beta   90.00
_cell.angle_gamma   90.00
#
_symmetry.space_group_name_H-M   'P 1'
#
loop_
_entity.id
_entity.type
_entity.pdbx_description
1 polymer ?
#
loop_
_entity_poly.entity_id
_entity_poly.type
_entity_poly.pdbx_seq_one_letter_code
_entity_poly.pdbx_strand_id
1 'polypeptide(L)'
;TRPERFEYQPTGRGRDLGLLMQAMVQIGDQWNLSNLEGPPLDFIDRRTGQGVKLITVNRETSEAVERDHLGVRPGRGADALMTWRLSRGSERAEPSAVRSGQSQGADYPAVRDDHSSARSP
;
A
#
# COMPACT_ATOMS: atom_id res chain seq x y z
N THR A 1 24.03 34.45 -27.13
CA THR A 1 23.45 34.82 -25.82
C THR A 1 23.18 33.57 -25.01
N ARG A 2 23.43 33.58 -23.70
CA ARG A 2 23.18 32.42 -22.82
C ARG A 2 21.72 32.48 -22.34
N PRO A 3 20.91 31.43 -22.51
CA PRO A 3 19.50 31.47 -22.11
C PRO A 3 19.36 31.55 -20.59
N GLU A 4 18.28 32.17 -20.14
CA GLU A 4 17.92 32.30 -18.72
C GLU A 4 17.74 30.92 -18.08
N ARG A 5 18.13 30.78 -16.81
CA ARG A 5 18.02 29.54 -16.04
C ARG A 5 17.31 29.80 -14.72
N PHE A 6 16.49 28.84 -14.32
CA PHE A 6 15.76 28.86 -13.06
C PHE A 6 16.11 27.65 -12.22
N GLU A 7 16.03 27.82 -10.91
CA GLU A 7 16.20 26.75 -9.93
C GLU A 7 14.85 26.37 -9.32
N TYR A 8 14.64 25.07 -9.14
CA TYR A 8 13.46 24.55 -8.47
C TYR A 8 13.79 24.27 -7.01
N GLN A 9 13.12 24.99 -6.12
CA GLN A 9 13.24 24.78 -4.69
C GLN A 9 11.93 24.22 -4.14
N PRO A 10 11.97 23.12 -3.36
CA PRO A 10 10.79 22.63 -2.68
C PRO A 10 10.23 23.70 -1.75
N THR A 11 8.91 23.90 -1.79
CA THR A 11 8.20 24.69 -0.79
C THR A 11 8.22 23.95 0.56
N GLY A 12 7.82 24.62 1.64
CA GLY A 12 7.64 23.95 2.94
C GLY A 12 6.77 22.69 2.82
N ARG A 13 5.60 22.82 2.18
CA ARG A 13 4.69 21.70 1.89
C ARG A 13 5.32 20.63 0.99
N GLY A 14 6.18 21.04 0.05
CA GLY A 14 6.90 20.12 -0.83
C GLY A 14 7.91 19.25 -0.09
N ARG A 15 8.47 19.73 1.02
CA ARG A 15 9.39 18.93 1.85
C ARG A 15 8.67 17.83 2.64
N ASP A 16 7.41 18.05 3.02
CA ASP A 16 6.60 17.05 3.73
C ASP A 16 6.36 15.78 2.88
N LEU A 17 6.49 15.89 1.55
CA LEU A 17 6.35 14.77 0.62
C LEU A 17 7.42 13.68 0.83
N GLY A 18 8.52 13.97 1.55
CA GLY A 18 9.54 12.98 1.89
C GLY A 18 8.97 11.73 2.57
N LEU A 19 7.96 11.88 3.43
CA LEU A 19 7.28 10.74 4.09
C LEU A 19 6.54 9.85 3.08
N LEU A 20 5.87 10.46 2.09
CA LEU A 20 5.20 9.71 1.03
C LEU A 20 6.20 8.95 0.17
N MET A 21 7.32 9.59 -0.20
CA MET A 21 8.39 8.97 -0.98
C MET A 21 8.96 7.75 -0.25
N GLN A 22 9.20 7.85 1.07
CA GLN A 22 9.65 6.73 1.88
C GLN A 22 8.65 5.57 1.89
N ALA A 23 7.35 5.86 2.04
CA ALA A 23 6.32 4.83 1.99
C ALA A 23 6.29 4.08 0.65
N MET A 24 6.38 4.81 -0.47
CA MET A 24 6.39 4.20 -1.80
C MET A 24 7.58 3.26 -2.01
N VAL A 25 8.77 3.66 -1.54
CA VAL A 25 9.98 2.83 -1.64
C VAL A 25 9.82 1.55 -0.83
N GLN A 26 9.39 1.64 0.43
CA GLN A 26 9.19 0.47 1.29
C GLN A 26 8.13 -0.50 0.77
N ILE A 27 7.07 0.02 0.15
CA ILE A 27 6.06 -0.82 -0.54
C ILE A 27 6.68 -1.54 -1.73
N GLY A 28 7.48 -0.84 -2.55
CA GLY A 28 8.19 -1.43 -3.69
C GLY A 28 9.17 -2.53 -3.27
N ASP A 29 9.94 -2.27 -2.20
CA ASP A 29 10.90 -3.22 -1.64
C ASP A 29 10.22 -4.49 -1.13
N GLN A 30 9.03 -4.38 -0.51
CA GLN A 30 8.26 -5.53 -0.05
C GLN A 30 7.89 -6.48 -1.20
N TRP A 31 7.66 -5.96 -2.39
CA TRP A 31 7.28 -6.76 -3.56
C TRP A 31 8.49 -7.26 -4.35
N ASN A 32 9.71 -6.86 -3.98
CA ASN A 32 10.98 -7.18 -4.65
C ASN A 32 10.87 -7.13 -6.19
N LEU A 33 10.27 -6.05 -6.71
CA LEU A 33 9.91 -5.93 -8.13
C LEU A 33 11.10 -5.97 -9.09
N SER A 34 12.32 -5.88 -8.58
CA SER A 34 13.54 -5.64 -9.36
C SER A 34 14.61 -6.74 -9.25
N ASN A 35 14.35 -7.87 -8.56
CA ASN A 35 15.32 -8.99 -8.39
C ASN A 35 16.72 -8.53 -7.94
N LEU A 36 16.79 -7.42 -7.19
CA LEU A 36 18.04 -6.85 -6.73
C LEU A 36 18.52 -7.58 -5.47
N GLU A 37 19.82 -7.51 -5.18
CA GLU A 37 20.40 -8.03 -3.93
C GLU A 37 19.93 -7.28 -2.67
N GLY A 38 19.23 -6.15 -2.84
CA GLY A 38 18.66 -5.35 -1.77
C GLY A 38 17.85 -4.16 -2.31
N PRO A 39 17.22 -3.37 -1.41
CA PRO A 39 16.46 -2.20 -1.82
C PRO A 39 17.37 -1.19 -2.53
N PRO A 40 16.97 -0.63 -3.68
CA PRO A 40 17.81 0.31 -4.43
C PRO A 40 17.98 1.65 -3.71
N LEU A 41 17.17 1.93 -2.69
CA LEU A 41 17.23 3.13 -1.87
C LEU A 41 16.96 2.75 -0.41
N ASP A 42 17.88 3.12 0.49
CA ASP A 42 17.71 2.94 1.93
C ASP A 42 17.50 4.29 2.62
N PHE A 43 16.61 4.32 3.60
CA PHE A 43 16.36 5.49 4.44
C PHE A 43 17.08 5.29 5.76
N ILE A 44 17.89 6.27 6.17
CA ILE A 44 18.73 6.14 7.38
C ILE A 44 18.48 7.26 8.40
N ASP A 45 18.68 6.95 9.69
CA ASP A 45 18.94 7.98 10.70
C ASP A 45 20.34 8.55 10.44
N ARG A 46 20.42 9.81 10.00
CA ARG A 46 21.69 10.49 9.67
C ARG A 46 22.67 10.56 10.85
N ARG A 47 22.21 10.40 12.09
CA ARG A 47 23.07 10.41 13.29
C ARG A 47 23.71 9.06 13.56
N THR A 48 23.01 7.95 13.30
CA THR A 48 23.51 6.60 13.60
C THR A 48 23.95 5.83 12.36
N GLY A 49 23.54 6.26 11.17
CA GLY A 49 23.74 5.55 9.91
C GLY A 49 22.87 4.30 9.75
N GLN A 50 21.94 4.03 10.69
CA GLN A 50 21.12 2.83 10.66
C GLN A 50 19.86 3.03 9.82
N GLY A 51 19.44 1.97 9.12
CA GLY A 51 18.20 1.95 8.35
C GLY A 51 16.96 2.22 9.21
N VAL A 52 16.02 2.97 8.66
CA VAL A 52 14.74 3.34 9.29
C VAL A 52 13.57 2.98 8.39
N LYS A 53 12.50 2.51 9.01
CA LYS A 53 11.24 2.21 8.32
C LYS A 53 10.07 2.99 8.89
N LEU A 54 9.02 3.17 8.10
CA LEU A 54 7.77 3.72 8.62
C LEU A 54 7.07 2.67 9.47
N ILE A 55 6.55 3.11 10.61
CA ILE A 55 5.65 2.34 11.46
C ILE A 55 4.46 3.22 11.80
N THR A 56 3.29 2.62 11.95
CA THR A 56 2.17 3.34 12.57
C THR A 56 2.27 3.16 14.07
N VAL A 57 2.11 4.24 14.82
CA VAL A 57 2.13 4.21 16.28
C VAL A 57 0.78 4.64 16.84
N ASN A 58 0.35 3.98 17.91
CA ASN A 58 -0.81 4.40 18.67
C ASN A 58 -0.48 5.73 19.35
N ARG A 59 -1.32 6.74 19.12
CA ARG A 59 -1.08 8.09 19.64
C ARG A 59 -1.04 8.14 21.17
N GLU A 60 -1.84 7.33 21.84
CA GLU A 60 -1.99 7.37 23.31
C GLU A 60 -0.95 6.50 24.01
N THR A 61 -0.63 5.32 23.46
CA THR A 61 0.32 4.37 24.10
C THR A 61 1.74 4.45 23.55
N SER A 62 1.94 5.09 22.39
CA SER A 62 3.20 5.09 21.62
C SER A 62 3.67 3.71 21.16
N GLU A 63 2.82 2.68 21.25
CA GLU A 63 3.11 1.34 20.77
C GLU A 63 2.91 1.23 19.26
N ALA A 64 3.66 0.34 18.62
CA ALA A 64 3.48 0.04 17.20
C ALA A 64 2.11 -0.60 16.95
N VAL A 65 1.45 -0.20 15.86
CA VAL A 65 0.17 -0.75 15.41
C VAL A 65 0.43 -1.61 14.18
N GLU A 66 0.03 -2.88 14.27
CA GLU A 66 0.05 -3.80 13.14
C GLU A 66 -0.88 -3.34 12.02
N ARG A 67 -0.50 -3.61 10.78
CA ARG A 67 -1.23 -3.13 9.59
C ARG A 67 -2.69 -3.57 9.57
N ASP A 68 -2.98 -4.81 9.96
CA ASP A 68 -4.34 -5.37 9.94
C ASP A 68 -5.24 -4.78 11.04
N HIS A 69 -4.64 -4.09 12.03
CA HIS A 69 -5.37 -3.37 13.07
C HIS A 69 -5.61 -1.89 12.70
N LEU A 70 -5.14 -1.44 11.52
CA LEU A 70 -5.39 -0.09 11.03
C LEU A 70 -6.79 0.04 10.45
N GLY A 71 -7.59 0.93 11.03
CA GLY A 71 -8.90 1.33 10.52
C GLY A 71 -8.92 2.79 10.09
N VAL A 72 -9.84 3.12 9.18
CA VAL A 72 -10.11 4.50 8.76
C VAL A 72 -11.53 4.88 9.19
N ARG A 73 -11.69 6.07 9.76
CA ARG A 73 -13.00 6.60 10.18
C ARG A 73 -13.12 8.10 9.91
N PRO A 74 -14.35 8.65 9.78
CA PRO A 74 -14.54 10.09 9.67
C PRO A 74 -13.93 10.83 10.88
N GLY A 75 -13.18 11.89 10.60
CA GLY A 75 -12.63 12.80 11.60
C GLY A 75 -13.62 13.89 12.02
N ARG A 76 -13.24 14.70 13.03
CA ARG A 76 -14.09 15.79 13.54
C ARG A 76 -14.47 16.85 12.49
N GLY A 77 -13.67 17.00 11.44
CA GLY A 77 -13.92 17.92 10.33
C GLY A 77 -14.50 17.27 9.06
N ALA A 78 -14.93 16.00 9.12
CA ALA A 78 -15.51 15.34 7.97
C ALA A 78 -16.88 15.95 7.61
N ASP A 79 -17.07 16.30 6.35
CA ASP A 79 -18.36 16.73 5.82
C ASP A 79 -19.26 15.52 5.47
N ALA A 80 -20.49 15.80 5.04
CA ALA A 80 -21.45 14.78 4.67
C ALA A 80 -20.94 13.89 3.52
N LEU A 81 -20.22 14.47 2.56
CA LEU A 81 -19.66 13.74 1.42
C LEU A 81 -18.55 12.78 1.86
N MET A 82 -17.65 13.22 2.73
CA MET A 82 -16.59 12.38 3.29
C MET A 82 -17.15 11.25 4.13
N THR A 83 -18.15 11.55 4.96
CA THR A 83 -18.84 10.55 5.79
C THR A 83 -19.48 9.47 4.90
N TRP A 84 -20.17 9.89 3.83
CA TRP A 84 -20.76 8.97 2.85
C TRP A 84 -19.71 8.16 2.09
N ARG A 85 -18.56 8.75 1.70
CA ARG A 85 -17.47 8.02 1.03
C ARG A 85 -16.92 6.90 1.90
N LEU A 86 -16.73 7.17 3.19
CA LEU A 86 -16.19 6.19 4.13
C LEU A 86 -17.20 5.09 4.48
N SER A 87 -18.49 5.39 4.56
CA SER A 87 -19.53 4.37 4.83
C SER A 87 -19.59 3.32 3.72
N ARG A 88 -19.40 3.71 2.45
CA ARG A 88 -19.37 2.76 1.32
C ARG A 88 -18.09 1.94 1.23
N GLY A 89 -16.98 2.46 1.74
CA GLY A 89 -15.72 1.72 1.81
C GLY A 89 -15.72 0.65 2.91
N SER A 90 -16.44 0.89 4.01
CA SER A 90 -16.52 -0.04 5.15
C SER A 90 -17.42 -1.24 4.87
N GLU A 91 -18.43 -1.12 4.01
CA GLU A 91 -19.28 -2.24 3.55
C GLU A 91 -18.50 -3.35 2.82
N ARG A 92 -17.33 -3.04 2.24
CA ARG A 92 -16.43 -4.04 1.60
C ARG A 92 -15.41 -4.65 2.55
N ALA A 93 -15.25 -4.07 3.73
CA ALA A 93 -14.21 -4.40 4.71
C ALA A 93 -14.80 -5.07 5.96
N GLU A 94 -15.99 -5.68 5.87
CA GLU A 94 -16.46 -6.60 6.89
C GLU A 94 -15.56 -7.86 6.86
N PRO A 95 -14.82 -8.17 7.94
CA PRO A 95 -14.04 -9.38 8.01
C PRO A 95 -15.00 -10.57 7.98
N SER A 96 -14.79 -11.47 7.03
CA SER A 96 -15.36 -12.81 7.05
C SER A 96 -14.89 -13.54 8.31
N ALA A 97 -15.59 -13.36 9.42
CA ALA A 97 -15.49 -14.18 10.60
C ALA A 97 -16.84 -14.86 10.83
N VAL A 98 -16.79 -16.19 10.83
CA VAL A 98 -17.86 -17.18 11.07
C VAL A 98 -18.64 -17.65 9.83
N ARG A 99 -18.02 -18.56 9.08
CA ARG A 99 -18.73 -19.74 8.56
C ARG A 99 -17.87 -20.99 8.73
N SER A 100 -17.72 -21.42 9.98
CA SER A 100 -17.28 -22.77 10.31
C SER A 100 -18.41 -23.74 9.94
N GLY A 101 -18.15 -24.68 9.03
CA GLY A 101 -18.92 -25.91 8.87
C GLY A 101 -20.20 -25.80 8.02
N GLN A 102 -20.06 -26.00 6.71
CA GLN A 102 -20.83 -27.02 5.97
C GLN A 102 -20.32 -27.09 4.53
N SER A 103 -19.67 -28.20 4.22
CA SER A 103 -19.38 -28.68 2.88
C SER A 103 -20.69 -28.90 2.12
N GLN A 104 -20.91 -28.16 1.04
CA GLN A 104 -21.80 -28.56 -0.05
C GLN A 104 -21.16 -28.12 -1.36
N GLY A 105 -20.95 -29.09 -2.24
CA GLY A 105 -20.16 -28.97 -3.45
C GLY A 105 -20.70 -27.90 -4.40
N ALA A 106 -19.80 -27.04 -4.85
CA ALA A 106 -20.01 -26.24 -6.05
C ALA A 106 -19.37 -27.02 -7.21
N ASP A 107 -20.23 -27.63 -8.01
CA ASP A 107 -19.95 -28.22 -9.31
C ASP A 107 -19.53 -27.08 -10.25
N TYR A 108 -18.23 -26.97 -10.53
CA TYR A 108 -17.71 -26.07 -11.55
C TYR A 108 -17.56 -26.86 -12.86
N PRO A 109 -18.15 -26.40 -13.97
CA PRO A 109 -17.98 -27.09 -15.25
C PRO A 109 -16.51 -27.00 -15.67
N ALA A 110 -15.93 -28.16 -15.99
CA ALA A 110 -14.58 -28.27 -16.51
C ALA A 110 -14.45 -27.46 -17.82
N VAL A 111 -13.60 -26.44 -17.80
CA VAL A 111 -13.15 -25.74 -19.00
C VAL A 111 -12.30 -26.75 -19.78
N ARG A 112 -12.76 -27.13 -20.97
CA ARG A 112 -11.98 -27.98 -21.89
C ARG A 112 -10.86 -27.13 -22.48
N ASP A 113 -9.65 -27.41 -22.09
CA ASP A 113 -8.44 -26.95 -22.76
C ASP A 113 -8.31 -27.69 -24.11
N ASP A 114 -8.71 -27.04 -25.20
CA ASP A 114 -8.50 -27.55 -26.55
C ASP A 114 -7.10 -27.11 -27.04
N HIS A 115 -6.07 -27.84 -26.60
CA HIS A 115 -4.76 -27.80 -27.25
C HIS A 115 -4.74 -28.82 -28.38
N SER A 116 -5.30 -28.45 -29.53
CA SER A 116 -5.15 -29.25 -30.76
C SER A 116 -3.89 -28.86 -31.51
N SER A 117 -2.94 -29.79 -31.54
CA SER A 117 -1.72 -29.77 -32.36
C SER A 117 -2.04 -29.57 -33.84
N ALA A 118 -1.55 -28.48 -34.44
CA ALA A 118 -1.37 -28.42 -35.88
C ALA A 118 -0.11 -29.21 -36.25
N ARG A 119 -0.30 -30.44 -36.73
CA ARG A 119 0.68 -31.16 -37.55
C ARG A 119 0.75 -30.50 -38.92
N SER A 120 1.97 -30.19 -39.36
CA SER A 120 2.30 -29.92 -40.77
C SER A 120 2.10 -31.17 -41.64
N PRO A 121 1.81 -30.97 -42.92
CA PRO A 121 2.52 -31.63 -44.01
C PRO A 121 3.59 -30.71 -44.63
#